data_AF-A0A920NUF8-F1
#
_entry.id   AF-A0A920NUF8-F1
#
_cell.length_a   1.000
_cell.length_b   1.000
_cell.length_c   1.000
_cell.angle_alpha   90.00
_cell.angle_beta   90.00
_cell.angle_gamma   90.00
#
_symmetry.space_group_name_H-M   'P 1'
#
loop_
_entity.id
_entity.type
_entity.pdbx_description
1 polymer ?
#
loop_
_entity_poly.entity_id
_entity_poly.type
_entity_poly.pdbx_seq_one_letter_code
_entity_poly.pdbx_strand_id
1 'polypeptide(L)'
;MEDRISYDTYECKDGKFISIGSIEPQFYALLCQIAELDEKVFSKQMSRDLWPEQKEEIKKIFLKKTRDEWCELMEGTDVCFAPVLDMSEAPQHPHNKERKTFIDLEGVTQPAPAPRFSRTEPEVVSSPSIVGEHTNEVLSSIGLSEEDISTLKTSGAVA
;
A
#
# COMPACT_ATOMS: atom_id res chain seq x y z
N MET A 1 -17.07 13.53 -4.60
CA MET A 1 -17.20 12.08 -4.41
C MET A 1 -18.12 11.90 -3.22
N GLU A 2 -19.27 11.26 -3.41
CA GLU A 2 -20.35 11.22 -2.41
C GLU A 2 -19.97 10.41 -1.17
N ASP A 3 -20.45 10.86 -0.01
CA ASP A 3 -20.21 10.34 1.34
C ASP A 3 -20.94 9.00 1.55
N ARG A 4 -20.40 7.90 0.99
CA ARG A 4 -21.02 6.57 0.96
C ARG A 4 -20.60 5.73 2.16
N ILE A 5 -21.55 5.04 2.79
CA ILE A 5 -21.25 4.07 3.86
C ILE A 5 -20.47 2.85 3.38
N SER A 6 -20.60 2.51 2.09
CA SER A 6 -19.97 1.34 1.48
C SER A 6 -18.54 1.60 1.02
N TYR A 7 -18.02 2.82 1.12
CA TYR A 7 -16.69 3.17 0.62
C TYR A 7 -16.03 4.26 1.48
N ASP A 8 -15.30 3.87 2.51
CA ASP A 8 -14.68 4.81 3.45
C ASP A 8 -13.58 4.17 4.29
N THR A 9 -12.89 4.99 5.09
CA THR A 9 -12.00 4.55 6.17
C THR A 9 -12.60 4.85 7.55
N TYR A 10 -12.39 3.93 8.49
CA TYR A 10 -12.93 4.02 9.84
C TYR A 10 -11.84 3.80 10.87
N GLU A 11 -11.83 4.65 11.90
CA GLU A 11 -10.96 4.53 13.05
C GLU A 11 -11.42 3.36 13.95
N CYS A 12 -10.46 2.59 14.43
CA CYS A 12 -10.64 1.47 15.35
C CYS A 12 -10.29 1.89 16.78
N LYS A 13 -10.57 1.01 17.75
CA LYS A 13 -10.33 1.26 19.18
C LYS A 13 -8.91 1.70 19.54
N ASP A 14 -7.93 1.24 18.76
CA ASP A 14 -6.50 1.48 18.94
C ASP A 14 -5.99 2.72 18.19
N GLY A 15 -6.88 3.52 17.59
CA GLY A 15 -6.53 4.71 16.79
C GLY A 15 -5.96 4.38 15.41
N LYS A 16 -5.91 3.10 15.05
CA LYS A 16 -5.58 2.64 13.69
C LYS A 16 -6.83 2.58 12.84
N PHE A 17 -6.67 2.40 11.54
CA PHE A 17 -7.78 2.49 10.58
C PHE A 17 -7.97 1.21 9.78
N ILE A 18 -9.21 0.97 9.37
CA ILE A 18 -9.61 -0.02 8.36
C ILE A 18 -10.27 0.69 7.19
N SER A 19 -10.26 0.06 6.02
CA SER A 19 -10.95 0.51 4.82
C SER A 19 -12.06 -0.47 4.47
N ILE A 20 -13.22 0.09 4.08
CA ILE A 20 -14.38 -0.67 3.63
C ILE A 20 -14.71 -0.24 2.21
N GLY A 21 -14.98 -1.23 1.34
CA GLY A 21 -15.40 -1.05 -0.06
C GLY A 21 -16.60 -1.92 -0.43
N SER A 22 -17.44 -2.31 0.54
CA SER A 22 -18.54 -3.28 0.36
C SER A 22 -19.80 -2.63 -0.22
N ILE A 23 -19.82 -2.40 -1.54
CA ILE A 23 -20.97 -1.80 -2.25
C ILE A 23 -21.93 -2.85 -2.81
N GLU A 24 -21.45 -4.02 -3.21
CA GLU A 24 -22.29 -5.09 -3.72
C GLU A 24 -23.14 -5.69 -2.59
N PRO A 25 -24.44 -5.96 -2.81
CA PRO A 25 -25.37 -6.34 -1.74
C PRO A 25 -24.92 -7.54 -0.90
N GLN A 26 -24.31 -8.55 -1.52
CA GLN A 26 -23.86 -9.76 -0.83
C GLN A 26 -22.65 -9.50 0.10
N PHE A 27 -21.71 -8.64 -0.31
CA PHE A 27 -20.54 -8.29 0.49
C PHE A 27 -20.92 -7.33 1.62
N TYR A 28 -21.85 -6.41 1.34
CA TYR A 28 -22.43 -5.53 2.35
C TYR A 28 -23.23 -6.31 3.40
N ALA A 29 -24.04 -7.30 2.99
CA ALA A 29 -24.76 -8.16 3.92
C ALA A 29 -23.80 -8.94 4.84
N LEU A 30 -22.70 -9.47 4.27
CA LEU A 30 -21.67 -10.14 5.06
C LEU A 30 -20.97 -9.18 6.03
N LEU A 31 -20.68 -7.95 5.61
CA LEU A 31 -20.18 -6.90 6.50
C LEU A 31 -21.14 -6.66 7.67
N CYS A 32 -22.44 -6.46 7.39
CA CYS A 32 -23.45 -6.26 8.42
C CYS A 32 -23.51 -7.44 9.40
N GLN A 33 -23.39 -8.67 8.89
CA GLN A 33 -23.38 -9.88 9.71
C GLN A 33 -22.16 -9.93 10.63
N ILE A 34 -20.95 -9.77 10.09
CA ILE A 34 -19.69 -9.90 10.86
C ILE A 34 -19.51 -8.75 11.85
N ALA A 35 -19.89 -7.53 11.46
CA ALA A 35 -19.82 -6.35 12.32
C ALA A 35 -21.04 -6.19 13.25
N GLU A 36 -21.99 -7.14 13.20
CA GLU A 36 -23.21 -7.14 14.02
C GLU A 36 -24.01 -5.83 13.91
N LEU A 37 -24.16 -5.33 12.68
CA LEU A 37 -24.91 -4.11 12.38
C LEU A 37 -26.43 -4.35 12.48
N ASP A 38 -27.16 -3.39 13.06
CA ASP A 38 -28.62 -3.50 13.19
C ASP A 38 -29.31 -3.49 11.82
N GLU A 39 -29.91 -4.62 11.44
CA GLU A 39 -30.65 -4.78 10.19
C GLU A 39 -31.72 -3.69 9.97
N LYS A 40 -32.33 -3.18 11.04
CA LYS A 40 -33.34 -2.10 10.94
C LYS A 40 -32.73 -0.81 10.41
N VAL A 41 -31.48 -0.53 10.77
CA VAL A 41 -30.73 0.67 10.35
C VAL A 41 -30.08 0.45 8.99
N PHE A 42 -29.57 -0.76 8.73
CA PHE A 42 -28.68 -1.03 7.60
C PHE A 42 -29.33 -1.78 6.42
N SER A 43 -30.60 -2.21 6.51
CA SER A 43 -31.34 -2.89 5.42
C SER A 43 -31.54 -2.05 4.16
N LYS A 44 -31.50 -0.72 4.26
CA LYS A 44 -31.67 0.22 3.15
C LYS A 44 -30.33 0.81 2.69
N GLN A 45 -29.42 -0.06 2.27
CA GLN A 45 -28.06 0.31 1.84
C GLN A 45 -28.01 1.49 0.85
N MET A 46 -28.93 1.54 -0.11
CA MET A 46 -28.93 2.53 -1.20
C MET A 46 -29.71 3.82 -0.91
N SER A 47 -30.29 3.96 0.30
CA SER A 47 -31.00 5.17 0.72
C SER A 47 -30.00 6.22 1.20
N ARG A 48 -29.61 7.11 0.29
CA ARG A 48 -28.58 8.14 0.48
C ARG A 48 -28.85 9.09 1.64
N ASP A 49 -30.12 9.37 1.84
CA ASP A 49 -30.69 10.16 2.93
C ASP A 49 -30.41 9.57 4.32
N LEU A 50 -30.13 8.25 4.41
CA LEU A 50 -29.75 7.56 5.65
C LEU A 50 -28.24 7.45 5.87
N TRP A 51 -27.42 7.69 4.84
CA TRP A 51 -25.96 7.51 4.91
C TRP A 51 -25.28 8.29 6.04
N PRO A 52 -25.63 9.57 6.32
CA PRO A 52 -25.00 10.30 7.41
C PRO A 52 -25.20 9.63 8.78
N GLU A 53 -26.42 9.16 9.08
CA GLU A 53 -26.74 8.48 10.35
C GLU A 53 -26.07 7.10 10.41
N GLN A 54 -26.18 6.32 9.33
CA GLN A 54 -25.56 5.00 9.20
C GLN A 54 -24.03 5.07 9.37
N LYS A 55 -23.39 6.12 8.86
CA LYS A 55 -21.94 6.34 8.99
C LYS A 55 -21.53 6.58 10.43
N GLU A 56 -22.31 7.35 11.20
CA GLU A 56 -22.05 7.56 12.63
C GLU A 56 -22.22 6.26 13.43
N GLU A 57 -23.21 5.43 13.09
CA GLU A 57 -23.37 4.12 13.73
C GLU A 57 -22.23 3.16 13.38
N ILE A 58 -21.81 3.09 12.11
CA ILE A 58 -20.65 2.28 11.69
C ILE A 58 -19.38 2.69 12.44
N LYS A 59 -19.11 4.00 12.57
CA LYS A 59 -17.96 4.50 13.34
C LYS A 59 -17.98 3.99 14.78
N LYS A 60 -19.13 4.08 15.46
CA LYS A 60 -19.29 3.57 16.83
C LYS A 60 -19.03 2.07 16.92
N ILE A 61 -19.42 1.30 15.90
CA ILE A 61 -19.17 -0.13 15.84
C ILE A 61 -17.67 -0.40 15.70
N PHE A 62 -17.00 0.22 14.73
CA PHE A 62 -15.58 -0.05 14.50
C PHE A 62 -14.66 0.40 15.64
N LEU A 63 -15.06 1.41 16.42
CA LEU A 63 -14.37 1.79 17.66
C LEU A 63 -14.44 0.76 18.79
N LYS A 64 -15.22 -0.33 18.65
CA LYS A 64 -15.35 -1.37 19.70
C LYS A 64 -14.18 -2.36 19.74
N LYS A 65 -13.44 -2.51 18.64
CA LYS A 65 -12.34 -3.47 18.49
C LYS A 65 -11.10 -2.79 17.90
N THR A 66 -9.92 -3.36 18.15
CA THR A 66 -8.68 -2.91 17.49
C THR A 66 -8.72 -3.24 16.00
N ARG A 67 -7.86 -2.60 15.20
CA ARG A 67 -7.73 -2.94 13.78
C ARG A 67 -7.45 -4.45 13.59
N ASP A 68 -6.54 -5.00 14.37
CA ASP A 68 -6.10 -6.39 14.22
C ASP A 68 -7.22 -7.38 14.64
N GLU A 69 -8.03 -7.07 15.65
CA GLU A 69 -9.24 -7.84 15.99
C GLU A 69 -10.27 -7.82 14.85
N TRP A 70 -10.41 -6.70 14.11
CA TRP A 70 -11.23 -6.65 12.90
C TRP A 70 -10.64 -7.47 11.76
N CYS A 71 -9.31 -7.48 11.62
CA CYS A 71 -8.63 -8.29 10.62
C CYS A 71 -8.87 -9.78 10.87
N GLU A 72 -8.79 -10.25 12.11
CA GLU A 72 -9.11 -11.63 12.48
C GLU A 72 -10.54 -12.05 12.09
N LEU A 73 -11.49 -11.12 12.09
CA LEU A 73 -12.89 -11.38 11.77
C LEU A 73 -13.20 -11.26 10.26
N MET A 74 -12.53 -10.35 9.55
CA MET A 74 -12.91 -9.96 8.19
C MET A 74 -11.91 -10.38 7.12
N GLU A 75 -10.61 -10.53 7.42
CA GLU A 75 -9.64 -10.97 6.42
C GLU A 75 -9.92 -12.39 5.95
N GLY A 76 -9.75 -12.62 4.64
CA GLY A 76 -10.05 -13.90 4.01
C GLY A 76 -11.54 -14.18 3.80
N THR A 77 -12.43 -13.28 4.22
CA THR A 77 -13.85 -13.31 3.87
C THR A 77 -14.12 -12.54 2.57
N ASP A 78 -15.36 -12.62 2.06
CA ASP A 78 -15.80 -11.84 0.90
C ASP A 78 -16.20 -10.39 1.25
N VAL A 79 -15.99 -9.94 2.50
CA VAL A 79 -16.14 -8.52 2.82
C VAL A 79 -15.04 -7.75 2.09
N CYS A 80 -15.42 -6.74 1.31
CA CYS A 80 -14.47 -5.80 0.73
C CYS A 80 -13.89 -4.94 1.87
N PHE A 81 -12.83 -5.45 2.50
CA PHE A 81 -12.17 -4.94 3.69
C PHE A 81 -10.65 -5.00 3.51
N ALA A 82 -9.94 -4.03 4.08
CA ALA A 82 -8.50 -4.14 4.29
C ALA A 82 -8.04 -3.27 5.48
N PRO A 83 -7.00 -3.68 6.24
CA PRO A 83 -6.33 -2.80 7.18
C PRO A 83 -5.67 -1.63 6.47
N VAL A 84 -5.72 -0.45 7.07
CA VAL A 84 -4.83 0.66 6.67
C VAL A 84 -3.48 0.42 7.34
N LEU A 85 -2.47 0.15 6.53
CA LEU A 85 -1.11 -0.15 6.97
C LEU A 85 -0.24 1.09 6.89
N ASP A 86 0.59 1.30 7.91
CA ASP A 86 1.64 2.33 7.83
C ASP A 86 2.86 1.86 7.01
N MET A 87 3.82 2.76 6.81
CA MET A 87 5.01 2.50 5.99
C MET A 87 5.92 1.39 6.56
N SER A 88 5.88 1.15 7.87
CA SER A 88 6.66 0.10 8.54
C SER A 88 5.92 -1.24 8.56
N GLU A 89 4.59 -1.22 8.62
CA GLU A 89 3.73 -2.39 8.58
C GLU A 89 3.57 -2.96 7.16
N ALA A 90 3.47 -2.09 6.15
CA ALA A 90 3.19 -2.49 4.78
C ALA A 90 4.19 -3.53 4.22
N PRO A 91 5.52 -3.39 4.40
CA PRO A 91 6.47 -4.43 3.98
C PRO A 91 6.32 -5.75 4.74
N GLN A 92 5.77 -5.70 5.96
CA GLN A 92 5.67 -6.86 6.84
C GLN A 92 4.36 -7.65 6.68
N HIS A 93 3.35 -7.05 6.05
CA HIS A 93 2.03 -7.67 5.88
C HIS A 93 2.10 -9.00 5.11
N PRO A 94 1.38 -10.06 5.54
CA PRO A 94 1.48 -11.39 4.94
C PRO A 94 1.31 -11.41 3.42
N HIS A 95 0.31 -10.69 2.89
CA HIS A 95 0.09 -10.58 1.45
C HIS A 95 1.28 -9.96 0.70
N ASN A 96 1.93 -8.94 1.29
CA ASN A 96 3.06 -8.27 0.66
C ASN A 96 4.35 -9.10 0.74
N LYS A 97 4.54 -9.86 1.83
CA LYS A 97 5.63 -10.84 1.96
C LYS A 97 5.51 -11.96 0.94
N GLU A 98 4.34 -12.60 0.87
CA GLU A 98 4.08 -13.70 -0.05
C GLU A 98 4.33 -13.26 -1.50
N ARG A 99 3.92 -12.04 -1.83
CA ARG A 99 4.11 -11.47 -3.16
C ARG A 99 5.49 -10.89 -3.38
N LYS A 100 6.38 -10.80 -2.38
CA LYS A 100 7.65 -10.05 -2.48
C LYS A 100 7.44 -8.63 -3.04
N THR A 101 6.40 -7.94 -2.56
CA THR A 101 6.04 -6.58 -3.02
C THR A 101 7.12 -5.56 -2.68
N PHE A 102 7.84 -5.80 -1.58
CA PHE A 102 9.00 -5.04 -1.16
C PHE A 102 10.23 -5.94 -1.17
N ILE A 103 11.39 -5.35 -1.41
CA ILE A 103 12.71 -5.97 -1.32
C ILE A 103 13.57 -5.16 -0.34
N ASP A 104 14.57 -5.82 0.23
CA ASP A 104 15.66 -5.15 0.94
C ASP A 104 16.90 -5.17 0.06
N LEU A 105 17.49 -4.01 -0.16
CA LEU A 105 18.76 -3.87 -0.86
C LEU A 105 19.69 -3.06 0.01
N GLU A 106 20.78 -3.68 0.47
CA GLU A 106 21.79 -3.06 1.33
C GLU A 106 21.20 -2.40 2.59
N GLY A 107 20.17 -3.00 3.20
CA GLY A 107 19.50 -2.49 4.39
C GLY A 107 18.45 -1.40 4.11
N VAL A 108 18.16 -1.12 2.84
CA VAL A 108 17.08 -0.21 2.43
C VAL A 108 15.90 -1.02 1.92
N THR A 109 14.80 -0.99 2.67
CA THR A 109 13.53 -1.56 2.23
C THR A 109 12.87 -0.65 1.19
N GLN A 110 12.57 -1.20 0.02
CA GLN A 110 11.99 -0.47 -1.11
C GLN A 110 11.00 -1.33 -1.91
N PRO A 111 10.09 -0.73 -2.70
CA PRO A 111 9.21 -1.50 -3.58
C PRO A 111 10.01 -2.34 -4.59
N ALA A 112 9.56 -3.57 -4.81
CA ALA A 112 10.06 -4.40 -5.89
C ALA A 112 9.60 -3.84 -7.25
N PRO A 113 10.35 -4.08 -8.34
CA PRO A 113 9.92 -3.67 -9.68
C PRO A 113 8.54 -4.22 -10.05
N ALA A 114 7.73 -3.38 -10.71
CA ALA A 114 6.41 -3.72 -11.23
C ALA A 114 6.24 -3.21 -12.67
N PRO A 115 5.46 -3.88 -13.54
CA PRO A 115 4.69 -5.10 -13.27
C PRO A 115 5.56 -6.37 -13.22
N ARG A 116 4.98 -7.48 -12.72
CA ARG A 116 5.65 -8.79 -12.69
C ARG A 116 5.42 -9.53 -14.00
N PHE A 117 6.48 -10.11 -14.56
CA PHE A 117 6.41 -10.86 -15.81
C PHE A 117 6.73 -12.33 -15.56
N SER A 118 5.98 -13.23 -16.18
CA SER A 118 6.16 -14.69 -16.02
C SER A 118 7.37 -15.25 -16.77
N ARG A 119 7.91 -14.52 -17.76
CA ARG A 119 9.03 -14.97 -18.60
C ARG A 119 10.36 -14.27 -18.28
N THR A 120 10.31 -13.02 -17.86
CA THR A 120 11.49 -12.17 -17.65
C THR A 120 11.37 -11.45 -16.33
N GLU A 121 11.98 -11.97 -15.29
CA GLU A 121 11.92 -11.35 -13.98
C GLU A 121 12.88 -10.14 -13.94
N PRO A 122 12.42 -8.94 -13.54
CA PRO A 122 13.28 -7.79 -13.38
C PRO A 122 14.20 -8.00 -12.17
N GLU A 123 15.51 -7.90 -12.38
CA GLU A 123 16.51 -7.96 -11.32
C GLU A 123 16.92 -6.55 -10.89
N VAL A 124 16.98 -6.33 -9.58
CA VAL A 124 17.58 -5.12 -9.00
C VAL A 124 19.03 -5.43 -8.69
N VAL A 125 19.93 -4.85 -9.49
CA VAL A 125 21.34 -5.27 -9.55
C VAL A 125 22.28 -4.40 -8.71
N SER A 126 21.88 -3.19 -8.35
CA SER A 126 22.73 -2.27 -7.58
C SER A 126 21.92 -1.26 -6.79
N SER A 127 22.54 -0.71 -5.76
CA SER A 127 22.08 0.51 -5.11
C SER A 127 22.15 1.72 -6.05
N PRO A 128 21.43 2.81 -5.73
CA PRO A 128 21.55 4.07 -6.47
C PRO A 128 22.99 4.57 -6.50
N SER A 129 23.45 4.99 -7.67
CA SER A 129 24.81 5.47 -7.84
C SER A 129 25.05 6.81 -7.14
N ILE A 130 26.24 7.01 -6.60
CA ILE A 130 26.69 8.31 -6.12
C ILE A 130 27.16 9.19 -7.30
N VAL A 131 27.20 10.51 -7.07
CA VAL A 131 27.68 11.45 -8.08
C VAL A 131 29.13 11.13 -8.45
N GLY A 132 29.38 10.92 -9.74
CA GLY A 132 30.70 10.65 -10.29
C GLY A 132 31.15 9.19 -10.26
N GLU A 133 30.36 8.27 -9.66
CA GLU A 133 30.72 6.86 -9.49
C GLU A 133 31.15 6.19 -10.80
N HIS A 134 30.38 6.43 -11.86
CA HIS A 134 30.59 5.81 -13.18
C HIS A 134 31.29 6.74 -14.19
N THR A 135 31.77 7.93 -13.79
CA THR A 135 32.35 8.91 -14.74
C THR A 135 33.48 8.30 -15.56
N ASN A 136 34.45 7.66 -14.89
CA ASN A 136 35.61 7.09 -15.59
C ASN A 136 35.23 5.93 -16.49
N GLU A 137 34.35 5.04 -16.01
CA GLU A 137 33.88 3.88 -16.78
C GLU A 137 33.20 4.33 -18.07
N VAL A 138 32.27 5.27 -17.97
CA VAL A 138 31.52 5.79 -19.13
C VAL A 138 32.45 6.50 -20.11
N LEU A 139 33.33 7.39 -19.64
CA LEU A 139 34.25 8.12 -20.53
C LEU A 139 35.25 7.18 -21.23
N SER A 140 35.74 6.15 -20.52
CA SER A 140 36.60 5.13 -21.11
C SER A 140 35.85 4.30 -22.15
N SER A 141 34.58 3.96 -21.89
CA SER A 141 33.74 3.15 -22.80
C SER A 141 33.49 3.83 -24.16
N ILE A 142 33.56 5.16 -24.21
CA ILE A 142 33.45 5.96 -25.45
C ILE A 142 34.80 6.31 -26.08
N GLY A 143 35.91 5.80 -25.53
CA GLY A 143 37.24 5.87 -26.12
C GLY A 143 38.11 7.05 -25.68
N LEU A 144 37.78 7.75 -24.58
CA LEU A 144 38.69 8.77 -24.04
C LEU A 144 39.90 8.11 -23.37
N SER A 145 41.07 8.74 -23.53
CA SER A 145 42.27 8.35 -22.82
C SER A 145 42.19 8.73 -21.33
N GLU A 146 43.00 8.10 -20.48
CA GLU A 146 43.13 8.48 -19.07
C GLU A 146 43.55 9.95 -18.90
N GLU A 147 44.37 10.47 -19.83
CA GLU A 147 44.84 11.86 -19.85
C GLU A 147 43.70 12.86 -20.14
N ASP A 148 42.84 12.54 -21.12
CA ASP A 148 41.65 13.36 -21.44
C ASP A 148 40.67 13.36 -20.26
N ILE A 149 40.42 12.20 -19.67
CA ILE A 149 39.55 12.06 -18.49
C ILE A 149 40.07 12.89 -17.32
N SER A 150 41.39 12.83 -17.05
CA SER A 150 42.02 13.61 -15.99
C SER A 150 41.89 15.12 -16.23
N THR A 151 41.97 15.57 -17.48
CA THR A 151 41.79 16.98 -17.86
C THR A 151 40.35 17.43 -17.65
N LEU A 152 39.36 16.61 -18.01
CA LEU A 152 37.95 16.90 -17.77
C LEU A 152 37.63 17.00 -16.27
N LYS A 153 38.21 16.13 -15.44
CA LYS A 153 38.06 16.21 -13.98
C LYS A 153 38.71 17.45 -13.39
N THR A 154 39.94 17.76 -13.80
CA THR A 154 40.67 18.92 -13.30
C THR A 154 40.01 20.25 -13.69
N SER A 155 39.41 20.31 -14.88
CA SER A 155 38.67 21.49 -15.34
C SER A 155 37.29 21.66 -14.69
N GLY A 156 36.81 20.65 -13.95
CA GLY A 156 35.47 20.63 -13.36
C GLY A 156 34.35 20.39 -14.38
N ALA A 157 34.69 19.97 -15.60
CA ALA A 157 33.71 19.62 -16.63
C ALA A 157 32.92 18.35 -16.26
N VAL A 158 33.55 17.45 -15.50
CA VAL A 158 32.95 16.25 -14.92
C VAL A 158 33.40 16.08 -13.47
N ALA A 159 32.61 15.36 -12.67
CA ALA A 159 32.94 14.96 -11.30
C ALA A 159 33.72 13.64 -11.27
#